data_AF-A0A3E0IKY1-F1
#
_entry.id   AF-A0A3E0IKY1-F1
#
_cell.length_a   1.000
_cell.length_b   1.000
_cell.length_c   1.000
_cell.angle_alpha   90.00
_cell.angle_beta   90.00
_cell.angle_gamma   90.00
#
_symmetry.space_group_name_H-M   'P 1'
#
loop_
_entity.id
_entity.type
_entity.pdbx_description
1 polymer ?
#
loop_
_entity_poly.entity_id
_entity_poly.type
_entity_poly.pdbx_seq_one_letter_code
_entity_poly.pdbx_strand_id
1 'polypeptide(L)'
;MTNNTEIRESLPLEEVEYNDGVATLTFLDKEQGQILQVKLFSKKFDKDAKKMVEDEEQAERAEKHAQEYFGVAFDDLNKAVGQEHDIYVYDRFCSLWEVDVVEKLSKDMEGDIFQTTIEEIKDDGKGIRIRFKHEGKTYESKMMYSDYKESLGQWFVNPNKQNSQYSKFEEKFGVNIKNSDEIIGNDIMVEVKVAFGKHAYADIKKPKWNK
;
A
#
# COMPACT_ATOMS: atom_id res chain seq x y z
N MET A 1 10.46 4.35 16.27
CA MET A 1 10.28 2.90 16.30
C MET A 1 9.44 2.57 15.09
N THR A 2 10.18 2.10 14.09
CA THR A 2 9.80 1.81 12.71
C THR A 2 8.83 0.63 12.66
N ASN A 3 8.06 0.52 11.57
CA ASN A 3 7.18 -0.59 11.25
C ASN A 3 7.70 -1.91 11.82
N ASN A 4 6.84 -2.70 12.49
CA ASN A 4 7.17 -4.04 13.02
C ASN A 4 7.55 -4.96 11.85
N THR A 5 8.78 -4.81 11.37
CA THR A 5 9.34 -5.52 10.24
C THR A 5 10.62 -6.15 10.75
N GLU A 6 10.58 -7.46 10.91
CA GLU A 6 11.76 -8.28 11.19
C GLU A 6 12.31 -8.76 9.86
N ILE A 7 13.61 -8.57 9.61
CA ILE A 7 14.28 -9.16 8.46
C ILE A 7 14.90 -10.46 8.93
N ARG A 8 14.58 -11.56 8.25
CA ARG A 8 15.17 -12.88 8.51
C ARG A 8 16.05 -13.27 7.35
N GLU A 9 17.33 -13.44 7.64
CA GLU A 9 18.37 -13.52 6.62
C GLU A 9 18.54 -14.94 6.08
N SER A 10 18.86 -15.05 4.79
CA SER A 10 19.30 -16.29 4.14
C SER A 10 18.42 -17.52 4.41
N LEU A 11 17.10 -17.34 4.32
CA LEU A 11 16.16 -18.45 4.49
C LEU A 11 16.01 -19.23 3.18
N PRO A 12 16.10 -20.57 3.22
CA PRO A 12 15.94 -21.40 2.02
C PRO A 12 14.47 -21.47 1.59
N LEU A 13 14.24 -21.29 0.29
CA LEU A 13 12.98 -21.61 -0.36
C LEU A 13 12.79 -23.13 -0.40
N GLU A 14 11.84 -23.66 0.36
CA GLU A 14 11.60 -25.09 0.48
C GLU A 14 10.59 -25.60 -0.55
N GLU A 15 9.55 -24.79 -0.84
CA GLU A 15 8.43 -25.21 -1.67
C GLU A 15 7.81 -24.02 -2.41
N VAL A 16 7.29 -24.29 -3.61
CA VAL A 16 6.50 -23.34 -4.40
C VAL A 16 5.18 -23.98 -4.80
N GLU A 17 4.08 -23.38 -4.40
CA GLU A 17 2.73 -23.80 -4.78
C GLU A 17 2.07 -22.78 -5.71
N TYR A 18 1.46 -23.24 -6.80
CA TYR A 18 0.71 -22.39 -7.73
C TYR A 18 -0.79 -22.58 -7.55
N ASN A 19 -1.51 -21.49 -7.35
CA ASN A 19 -2.97 -21.48 -7.26
C ASN A 19 -3.55 -20.24 -7.97
N ASP A 20 -4.24 -20.46 -9.09
CA ASP A 20 -5.00 -19.45 -9.85
C ASP A 20 -4.27 -18.10 -10.04
N GLY A 21 -3.04 -18.14 -10.57
CA GLY A 21 -2.22 -16.94 -10.77
C GLY A 21 -1.55 -16.39 -9.50
N VAL A 22 -1.43 -17.22 -8.46
CA VAL A 22 -0.65 -16.93 -7.25
C VAL A 22 0.40 -18.00 -7.06
N ALA A 23 1.67 -17.59 -6.97
CA ALA A 23 2.76 -18.44 -6.50
C ALA A 23 2.95 -18.18 -5.00
N THR A 24 2.77 -19.20 -4.17
CA THR A 24 3.09 -19.18 -2.73
C THR A 24 4.45 -19.83 -2.53
N LEU A 25 5.41 -19.01 -2.13
CA LEU A 25 6.79 -19.36 -1.85
C LEU A 25 6.92 -19.62 -0.35
N THR A 26 7.32 -20.84 0.02
CA THR A 26 7.43 -21.27 1.41
C THR A 26 8.91 -21.31 1.81
N PHE A 27 9.28 -20.46 2.77
CA PHE A 27 10.62 -20.39 3.35
C PHE A 27 10.62 -21.01 4.74
N LEU A 28 11.65 -21.81 5.03
CA LEU A 28 11.76 -22.51 6.31
C LEU A 28 12.76 -21.82 7.23
N ASP A 29 12.26 -21.19 8.28
CA ASP A 29 13.08 -20.66 9.37
C ASP A 29 13.25 -21.75 10.45
N LYS A 30 14.34 -22.51 10.33
CA LYS A 30 14.66 -23.58 11.27
C LYS A 30 15.08 -23.07 12.64
N GLU A 31 15.63 -21.86 12.71
CA GLU A 31 16.11 -21.29 13.98
C GLU A 31 14.94 -20.93 14.88
N GLN A 32 13.91 -20.32 14.32
CA GLN A 32 12.68 -19.99 15.06
C GLN A 32 11.62 -21.09 15.00
N GLY A 33 11.81 -22.12 14.17
CA GLY A 33 10.84 -23.21 13.97
C GLY A 33 9.57 -22.73 13.27
N GLN A 34 9.68 -21.77 12.35
CA GLN A 34 8.56 -21.10 11.68
C GLN A 34 8.59 -21.33 10.17
N ILE A 35 7.41 -21.29 9.57
CA ILE A 35 7.23 -21.33 8.12
C ILE A 35 6.78 -19.93 7.69
N LEU A 36 7.52 -19.33 6.76
CA LEU A 36 7.22 -18.02 6.21
C LEU A 36 6.71 -18.18 4.78
N GLN A 37 5.63 -17.48 4.45
CA GLN A 37 5.02 -17.57 3.13
C GLN A 37 5.01 -16.21 2.44
N VAL A 38 5.71 -16.13 1.32
CA VAL A 38 5.66 -14.97 0.40
C VAL A 38 4.75 -15.31 -0.78
N LYS A 39 3.91 -14.37 -1.19
CA LYS A 39 2.99 -14.56 -2.33
C LYS A 39 3.32 -13.61 -3.46
N LEU A 40 3.49 -14.15 -4.66
CA LEU A 40 3.58 -13.41 -5.91
C LEU A 40 2.29 -13.62 -6.70
N PHE A 41 1.69 -12.52 -7.16
CA PHE A 41 0.39 -12.51 -7.84
C PHE A 41 0.58 -12.08 -9.28
N SER A 42 0.31 -12.97 -10.24
CA SER A 42 0.24 -12.64 -11.67
C SER A 42 -1.15 -12.20 -12.09
N LYS A 43 -2.17 -12.46 -11.26
CA LYS A 43 -3.56 -12.05 -11.47
C LYS A 43 -4.09 -11.18 -10.35
N LYS A 44 -5.15 -10.43 -10.63
CA LYS A 44 -5.79 -9.55 -9.67
C LYS A 44 -7.09 -10.16 -9.15
N PHE A 45 -7.29 -10.09 -7.84
CA PHE A 45 -8.56 -10.50 -7.26
C PHE A 45 -9.65 -9.46 -7.54
N ASP A 46 -10.66 -9.85 -8.31
CA ASP A 46 -11.88 -9.09 -8.51
C ASP A 46 -12.83 -9.37 -7.35
N LYS A 47 -13.13 -8.34 -6.56
CA LYS A 47 -14.00 -8.45 -5.37
C LYS A 47 -15.46 -8.69 -5.72
N ASP A 48 -15.91 -8.23 -6.89
CA ASP A 48 -17.30 -8.31 -7.33
C ASP A 48 -17.57 -9.69 -7.94
N ALA A 49 -16.67 -10.16 -8.80
CA ALA A 49 -16.72 -11.49 -9.39
C ALA A 49 -16.20 -12.60 -8.46
N LYS A 50 -15.58 -12.24 -7.33
CA LYS A 50 -14.95 -13.14 -6.34
C LYS A 50 -13.98 -14.14 -6.97
N LYS A 51 -13.23 -13.73 -7.98
CA LYS A 51 -12.31 -14.56 -8.74
C LYS A 51 -11.07 -13.79 -9.15
N MET A 52 -10.01 -14.50 -9.50
CA MET A 52 -8.83 -13.89 -10.11
C MET A 52 -9.12 -13.56 -11.57
N VAL A 53 -8.72 -12.36 -11.99
CA VAL A 53 -8.83 -11.88 -13.38
C VAL A 53 -7.45 -11.49 -13.89
N GLU A 54 -7.24 -11.66 -15.18
CA GLU A 54 -5.99 -11.26 -15.85
C GLU A 54 -5.78 -9.75 -15.69
N ASP A 55 -4.55 -9.37 -15.36
CA ASP A 55 -4.11 -7.99 -15.16
C ASP A 55 -2.66 -7.90 -15.64
N GLU A 56 -2.45 -7.31 -16.81
CA GLU A 56 -1.13 -7.28 -17.49
C GLU A 56 -0.05 -6.65 -16.60
N GLU A 57 -0.39 -5.58 -15.85
CA GLU A 57 0.54 -4.91 -14.95
C GLU A 57 0.98 -5.83 -13.79
N GLN A 58 0.06 -6.61 -13.21
CA GLN A 58 0.41 -7.62 -12.22
C GLN A 58 1.20 -8.79 -12.81
N ALA A 59 0.85 -9.26 -13.99
CA ALA A 59 1.59 -10.33 -14.65
C ALA A 59 3.05 -9.93 -14.92
N GLU A 60 3.26 -8.73 -15.49
CA GLU A 60 4.60 -8.18 -15.72
C GLU A 60 5.37 -7.98 -14.42
N ARG A 61 4.70 -7.51 -13.36
CA ARG A 61 5.33 -7.34 -12.05
C ARG A 61 5.73 -8.68 -11.43
N ALA A 62 4.90 -9.70 -11.53
CA ALA A 62 5.20 -11.04 -11.03
C ALA A 62 6.38 -11.66 -11.78
N GLU A 63 6.42 -11.49 -13.11
CA GLU A 63 7.53 -11.94 -13.95
C GLU A 63 8.83 -11.22 -13.59
N LYS A 64 8.79 -9.89 -13.48
CA LYS A 64 9.94 -9.09 -13.07
C LYS A 64 10.47 -9.54 -11.72
N HIS A 65 9.60 -9.79 -10.74
CA HIS A 65 10.00 -10.22 -9.41
C HIS A 65 10.59 -11.64 -9.42
N ALA A 66 10.00 -12.56 -10.17
CA ALA A 66 10.58 -13.90 -10.32
C ALA A 66 12.00 -13.81 -10.92
N GLN A 67 12.19 -12.96 -11.93
CA GLN A 67 13.48 -12.77 -12.56
C GLN A 67 14.49 -12.03 -11.67
N GLU A 68 14.06 -10.98 -10.96
CA GLU A 68 14.91 -10.14 -10.12
C GLU A 68 15.42 -10.90 -8.89
N TYR A 69 14.55 -11.65 -8.22
CA TYR A 69 14.91 -12.34 -6.98
C TYR A 69 15.46 -13.75 -7.23
N PHE A 70 14.94 -14.49 -8.22
CA PHE A 70 15.29 -15.91 -8.41
C PHE A 70 15.98 -16.22 -9.74
N GLY A 71 16.06 -15.25 -10.66
CA GLY A 71 16.67 -15.44 -11.98
C GLY A 71 15.88 -16.35 -12.91
N VAL A 72 14.61 -16.63 -12.61
CA VAL A 72 13.74 -17.54 -13.37
C VAL A 72 12.43 -16.86 -13.77
N ALA A 73 11.72 -17.43 -14.74
CA ALA A 73 10.38 -16.97 -15.09
C ALA A 73 9.38 -17.27 -13.97
N PHE A 74 8.25 -16.54 -13.92
CA PHE A 74 7.24 -16.74 -12.88
C PHE A 74 6.71 -18.18 -12.85
N ASP A 75 6.46 -18.79 -14.01
CA ASP A 75 5.97 -20.17 -14.12
C ASP A 75 7.04 -21.23 -13.77
N ASP A 76 8.29 -20.80 -13.58
CA ASP A 76 9.46 -21.65 -13.33
C ASP A 76 10.05 -21.48 -11.90
N LEU A 77 9.36 -20.79 -10.98
CA LEU A 77 9.83 -20.57 -9.60
C LEU A 77 10.13 -21.88 -8.86
N ASN A 78 9.50 -23.00 -9.22
CA ASN A 78 9.86 -24.33 -8.70
C ASN A 78 11.34 -24.69 -8.91
N LYS A 79 11.99 -24.16 -9.96
CA LYS A 79 13.43 -24.39 -10.23
C LYS A 79 14.34 -23.63 -9.26
N ALA A 80 13.79 -22.67 -8.51
CA ALA A 80 14.51 -21.88 -7.53
C ALA A 80 14.45 -22.47 -6.11
N VAL A 81 13.75 -23.60 -5.90
CA VAL A 81 13.77 -24.33 -4.63
C VAL A 81 15.22 -24.63 -4.22
N GLY A 82 15.56 -24.29 -2.97
CA GLY A 82 16.90 -24.34 -2.41
C GLY A 82 17.69 -23.04 -2.49
N GLN A 83 17.23 -22.02 -3.21
CA GLN A 83 17.81 -20.68 -3.13
C GLN A 83 17.50 -20.02 -1.79
N GLU A 84 18.44 -19.23 -1.29
CA GLU A 84 18.35 -18.53 0.00
C GLU A 84 18.05 -17.05 -0.21
N HIS A 85 17.11 -16.50 0.57
CA HIS A 85 16.72 -15.09 0.49
C HIS A 85 16.44 -14.49 1.85
N ASP A 86 16.61 -13.18 1.94
CA ASP A 86 16.19 -12.40 3.09
C ASP A 86 14.69 -12.13 3.01
N ILE A 87 13.98 -12.41 4.10
CA ILE A 87 12.53 -12.30 4.18
C ILE A 87 12.14 -11.20 5.16
N TYR A 88 11.37 -10.24 4.67
CA TYR A 88 10.74 -9.20 5.47
C TYR A 88 9.44 -9.73 6.07
N VAL A 89 9.41 -9.89 7.38
CA VAL A 89 8.27 -10.43 8.14
C VAL A 89 7.48 -9.28 8.73
N TYR A 90 6.22 -9.15 8.28
CA TYR A 90 5.23 -8.21 8.80
C TYR A 90 4.17 -8.95 9.60
N ASP A 91 3.43 -8.23 10.44
CA ASP A 91 2.34 -8.78 11.29
C ASP A 91 1.31 -9.66 10.54
N ARG A 92 1.11 -9.43 9.23
CA ARG A 92 0.06 -10.11 8.42
C ARG A 92 0.57 -10.82 7.17
N PHE A 93 1.82 -10.63 6.78
CA PHE A 93 2.37 -11.18 5.55
C PHE A 93 3.90 -11.17 5.57
N CYS A 94 4.53 -11.95 4.69
CA CYS A 94 5.96 -11.87 4.43
C CYS A 94 6.22 -11.32 3.02
N SER A 95 7.37 -10.70 2.80
CA SER A 95 7.79 -10.18 1.50
C SER A 95 9.28 -10.41 1.24
N LEU A 96 9.65 -10.45 -0.03
CA LEU A 96 11.05 -10.49 -0.49
C LEU A 96 11.70 -9.09 -0.50
N TRP A 97 10.92 -8.03 -0.30
CA TRP A 97 11.39 -6.66 -0.31
C TRP A 97 10.70 -5.83 0.75
N GLU A 98 11.28 -4.68 1.08
CA GLU A 98 10.66 -3.74 2.00
C GLU A 98 9.40 -3.14 1.36
N VAL A 99 8.26 -3.36 2.03
CA VAL A 99 6.97 -2.76 1.72
C VAL A 99 6.72 -1.59 2.67
N ASP A 100 6.49 -0.42 2.09
CA ASP A 100 5.94 0.73 2.82
C ASP A 100 4.46 0.46 3.14
N VAL A 101 4.20 -0.04 4.35
CA VAL A 101 2.86 -0.40 4.81
C VAL A 101 2.12 0.85 5.26
N VAL A 102 1.06 1.19 4.53
CA VAL A 102 0.10 2.21 4.96
C VAL A 102 -1.05 1.53 5.71
N GLU A 103 -1.13 1.81 7.00
CA GLU A 103 -2.15 1.29 7.89
C GLU A 103 -3.52 1.90 7.61
N LYS A 104 -4.56 1.08 7.82
CA LYS A 104 -5.94 1.53 7.73
C LYS A 104 -6.39 2.01 9.08
N LEU A 105 -7.02 3.19 9.09
CA LEU A 105 -7.77 3.65 10.25
C LEU A 105 -8.91 2.67 10.53
N SER A 106 -9.13 2.37 11.81
CA SER A 106 -10.24 1.54 12.25
C SER A 106 -11.41 2.42 12.69
N LYS A 107 -12.59 1.82 12.79
CA LYS A 107 -13.77 2.49 13.34
C LYS A 107 -13.61 2.83 14.82
N ASP A 108 -12.82 2.06 15.56
CA ASP A 108 -12.61 2.26 17.00
C ASP A 108 -11.83 3.54 17.31
N MET A 109 -11.16 4.11 16.29
CA MET A 109 -10.47 5.40 16.36
C MET A 109 -11.40 6.59 16.05
N GLU A 110 -12.71 6.37 15.84
CA GLU A 110 -13.64 7.45 15.49
C GLU A 110 -13.63 8.58 16.54
N GLY A 111 -13.34 9.80 16.09
CA GLY A 111 -13.25 10.97 16.95
C GLY A 111 -11.86 11.24 17.52
N ASP A 112 -10.88 10.35 17.29
CA ASP A 112 -9.49 10.61 17.68
C ASP A 112 -8.94 11.83 16.96
N ILE A 113 -8.34 12.74 17.72
CA ILE A 113 -7.67 13.94 17.21
C ILE A 113 -6.23 13.92 17.70
N PHE A 114 -5.29 13.97 16.76
CA PHE A 114 -3.87 14.00 17.06
C PHE A 114 -3.12 14.96 16.17
N GLN A 115 -1.98 15.42 16.67
CA GLN A 115 -1.01 16.19 15.89
C GLN A 115 0.06 15.24 15.34
N THR A 116 0.46 15.49 14.11
CA THR A 116 1.51 14.73 13.42
C THR A 116 2.12 15.60 12.33
N THR A 117 3.13 15.09 11.63
CA THR A 117 3.86 15.77 10.59
C THR A 117 3.60 15.07 9.25
N ILE A 118 3.53 15.87 8.18
CA ILE A 118 3.42 15.34 6.81
C ILE A 118 4.75 14.70 6.43
N GLU A 119 4.73 13.41 6.06
CA GLU A 119 5.92 12.67 5.60
C GLU A 119 6.04 12.68 4.08
N GLU A 120 4.92 12.55 3.36
CA GLU A 120 4.90 12.50 1.91
C GLU A 120 3.56 13.04 1.37
N ILE A 121 3.61 13.77 0.26
CA ILE A 121 2.44 14.08 -0.54
C ILE A 121 2.68 13.61 -1.97
N LYS A 122 1.75 12.83 -2.50
CA LYS A 122 1.86 12.29 -3.86
C LYS A 122 0.53 12.32 -4.59
N ASP A 123 0.57 12.75 -5.85
CA ASP A 123 -0.53 12.54 -6.77
C ASP A 123 -0.30 11.24 -7.56
N ASP A 124 -1.17 10.25 -7.37
CA ASP A 124 -1.05 8.93 -8.00
C ASP A 124 -1.85 8.80 -9.31
N GLY A 125 -2.35 9.92 -9.85
CA GLY A 125 -3.20 9.93 -11.05
C GLY A 125 -4.65 9.49 -10.78
N LYS A 126 -4.99 9.13 -9.55
CA LYS A 126 -6.35 8.75 -9.10
C LYS A 126 -6.83 9.64 -7.94
N GLY A 127 -5.90 10.15 -7.13
CA GLY A 127 -6.13 11.03 -6.01
C GLY A 127 -4.84 11.58 -5.42
N ILE A 128 -4.99 12.60 -4.58
CA ILE A 128 -3.89 13.11 -3.75
C ILE A 128 -3.78 12.23 -2.51
N ARG A 129 -2.59 11.70 -2.24
CA ARG A 129 -2.21 10.94 -1.05
C ARG A 129 -1.39 11.83 -0.13
N ILE A 130 -1.78 11.93 1.13
CA ILE A 130 -1.04 12.67 2.15
C ILE A 130 -0.71 11.69 3.26
N ARG A 131 0.56 11.29 3.37
CA ARG A 131 1.03 10.31 4.35
C ARG A 131 1.61 10.99 5.58
N PHE A 132 1.39 10.39 6.73
CA PHE A 132 1.85 10.88 8.03
C PHE A 132 2.01 9.72 9.00
N LYS A 133 2.81 9.90 10.05
CA LYS A 133 3.05 8.86 11.08
C LYS A 133 2.24 9.10 12.35
N HIS A 134 1.61 8.06 12.87
CA HIS A 134 0.94 8.10 14.16
C HIS A 134 1.18 6.78 14.90
N GLU A 135 1.58 6.84 16.16
CA GLU A 135 1.91 5.66 16.99
C GLU A 135 2.88 4.67 16.30
N GLY A 136 3.88 5.20 15.59
CA GLY A 136 4.88 4.40 14.87
C GLY A 136 4.40 3.78 13.55
N LYS A 137 3.14 3.99 13.17
CA LYS A 137 2.53 3.49 11.94
C LYS A 137 2.33 4.60 10.92
N THR A 138 2.49 4.27 9.65
CA THR A 138 2.18 5.19 8.53
C THR A 138 0.69 5.11 8.21
N TYR A 139 0.02 6.25 8.20
CA TYR A 139 -1.37 6.40 7.76
C TYR A 139 -1.46 7.36 6.59
N GLU A 140 -2.61 7.39 5.90
CA GLU A 140 -2.83 8.32 4.80
C GLU A 140 -4.21 8.97 4.81
N SER A 141 -4.26 10.23 4.39
CA SER A 141 -5.48 10.90 3.93
C SER A 141 -5.56 10.87 2.41
N LYS A 142 -6.77 10.74 1.87
CA LYS A 142 -7.03 10.53 0.46
C LYS A 142 -7.99 11.58 -0.08
N MET A 143 -7.56 12.36 -1.07
CA MET A 143 -8.44 13.24 -1.85
C MET A 143 -8.64 12.64 -3.24
N MET A 144 -9.54 11.65 -3.33
CA MET A 144 -9.83 10.95 -4.58
C MET A 144 -10.55 11.86 -5.58
N TYR A 145 -10.15 11.77 -6.84
CA TYR A 145 -10.83 12.40 -7.97
C TYR A 145 -11.15 11.45 -9.12
N SER A 146 -10.70 10.19 -9.06
CA SER A 146 -11.13 9.13 -9.97
C SER A 146 -12.39 8.42 -9.46
N ASP A 147 -13.24 8.01 -10.40
CA ASP A 147 -14.40 7.16 -10.16
C ASP A 147 -14.15 5.75 -10.68
N TYR A 148 -14.47 4.73 -9.88
CA TYR A 148 -14.44 3.34 -10.34
C TYR A 148 -15.70 3.04 -11.16
N LYS A 149 -15.52 2.48 -12.36
CA LYS A 149 -16.62 1.99 -13.19
C LYS A 149 -16.65 0.48 -13.10
N GLU A 150 -17.55 -0.04 -12.25
CA GLU A 150 -17.73 -1.48 -12.02
C GLU A 150 -17.92 -2.25 -13.33
N SER A 151 -18.70 -1.72 -14.26
CA SER A 151 -18.94 -2.34 -15.58
C SER A 151 -17.67 -2.57 -16.41
N LEU A 152 -16.60 -1.82 -16.14
CA LEU A 152 -15.33 -1.90 -16.87
C LEU A 152 -14.19 -2.40 -15.98
N GLY A 153 -14.44 -2.63 -14.68
CA GLY A 153 -13.40 -3.01 -13.73
C GLY A 153 -12.26 -1.99 -13.58
N GLN A 154 -12.49 -0.72 -13.96
CA GLN A 154 -11.42 0.27 -14.15
C GLN A 154 -11.73 1.61 -13.48
N TRP A 155 -10.66 2.30 -13.07
CA TRP A 155 -10.73 3.66 -12.53
C TRP A 155 -10.59 4.68 -13.66
N PHE A 156 -11.48 5.66 -13.67
CA PHE A 156 -11.45 6.76 -14.64
C PHE A 156 -11.31 8.09 -13.92
N VAL A 157 -10.33 8.89 -14.33
CA VAL A 157 -10.15 10.25 -13.82
C VAL A 157 -11.33 11.10 -14.27
N ASN A 158 -11.93 11.82 -13.32
CA ASN A 158 -12.94 12.83 -13.60
C ASN A 158 -12.28 14.21 -13.54
N PRO A 159 -12.05 14.90 -14.69
CA PRO A 159 -11.32 16.17 -14.72
C PRO A 159 -11.96 17.25 -13.84
N ASN A 160 -13.30 17.27 -13.74
CA ASN A 160 -14.00 18.26 -12.90
C ASN A 160 -13.76 17.98 -11.42
N LYS A 161 -13.77 16.71 -11.01
CA LYS A 161 -13.40 16.34 -9.63
C LYS A 161 -11.93 16.60 -9.36
N GLN A 162 -11.05 16.35 -10.32
CA GLN A 162 -9.62 16.59 -10.18
C GLN A 162 -9.34 18.07 -9.91
N ASN A 163 -9.88 18.95 -10.75
CA ASN A 163 -9.79 20.39 -10.53
C ASN A 163 -10.35 20.79 -9.16
N SER A 164 -11.51 20.25 -8.78
CA SER A 164 -12.10 20.51 -7.46
C SER A 164 -11.22 20.04 -6.30
N GLN A 165 -10.58 18.87 -6.40
CA GLN A 165 -9.70 18.38 -5.34
C GLN A 165 -8.39 19.17 -5.27
N TYR A 166 -7.85 19.61 -6.42
CA TYR A 166 -6.69 20.51 -6.44
C TYR A 166 -7.02 21.86 -5.79
N SER A 167 -8.17 22.46 -6.11
CA SER A 167 -8.62 23.69 -5.44
C SER A 167 -8.83 23.47 -3.95
N LYS A 168 -9.45 22.37 -3.53
CA LYS A 168 -9.62 22.06 -2.09
C LYS A 168 -8.30 21.83 -1.38
N PHE A 169 -7.32 21.23 -2.06
CA PHE A 169 -5.98 21.04 -1.52
C PHE A 169 -5.31 22.41 -1.32
N GLU A 170 -5.34 23.25 -2.34
CA GLU A 170 -4.77 24.61 -2.28
C GLU A 170 -5.46 25.48 -1.23
N GLU A 171 -6.80 25.47 -1.16
CA GLU A 171 -7.57 26.15 -0.13
C GLU A 171 -7.28 25.63 1.28
N LYS A 172 -7.05 24.32 1.44
CA LYS A 172 -6.78 23.69 2.74
C LYS A 172 -5.35 23.92 3.19
N PHE A 173 -4.37 23.81 2.31
CA PHE A 173 -2.95 23.80 2.66
C PHE A 173 -2.19 25.08 2.28
N GLY A 174 -2.78 25.96 1.48
CA GLY A 174 -2.18 27.23 1.06
C GLY A 174 -1.10 27.08 -0.03
N VAL A 175 -0.92 25.86 -0.57
CA VAL A 175 0.05 25.55 -1.61
C VAL A 175 -0.60 24.74 -2.73
N ASN A 176 -0.17 24.99 -3.97
CA ASN A 176 -0.62 24.20 -5.11
C ASN A 176 -0.05 22.77 -5.02
N ILE A 177 -0.77 21.78 -5.54
CA ILE A 177 -0.32 20.37 -5.52
C ILE A 177 1.07 20.17 -6.17
N LYS A 178 1.42 20.96 -7.19
CA LYS A 178 2.75 20.92 -7.84
C LYS A 178 3.89 21.37 -6.93
N ASN A 179 3.56 22.13 -5.89
CA ASN A 179 4.49 22.65 -4.89
C ASN A 179 4.26 21.99 -3.52
N SER A 180 3.63 20.82 -3.50
CA SER A 180 3.27 20.14 -2.25
C SER A 180 4.49 19.74 -1.40
N ASP A 181 5.66 19.61 -2.00
CA ASP A 181 6.91 19.35 -1.29
C ASP A 181 7.26 20.46 -0.27
N GLU A 182 6.79 21.71 -0.48
CA GLU A 182 7.05 22.85 0.42
C GLU A 182 6.44 22.68 1.82
N ILE A 183 5.45 21.78 1.96
CA ILE A 183 4.75 21.54 3.24
C ILE A 183 5.05 20.19 3.86
N ILE A 184 5.92 19.38 3.23
CA ILE A 184 6.46 18.17 3.86
C ILE A 184 7.27 18.59 5.08
N GLY A 185 7.12 17.89 6.20
CA GLY A 185 7.72 18.26 7.48
C GLY A 185 6.91 19.25 8.31
N ASN A 186 5.79 19.76 7.81
CA ASN A 186 4.93 20.66 8.59
C ASN A 186 3.88 19.90 9.45
N ASP A 187 3.54 20.50 10.59
CA ASP A 187 2.62 19.93 11.59
C ASP A 187 1.14 20.06 11.23
N ILE A 188 0.48 18.94 11.01
CA ILE A 188 -0.96 18.84 10.78
C ILE A 188 -1.72 18.35 12.00
N MET A 189 -3.00 18.69 12.05
CA MET A 189 -3.95 18.07 12.97
C MET A 189 -4.87 17.16 12.17
N VAL A 190 -4.94 15.89 12.58
CA VAL A 190 -5.76 14.87 11.96
C VAL A 190 -6.90 14.52 12.90
N GLU A 191 -8.13 14.50 12.37
CA GLU A 191 -9.28 13.89 13.03
C GLU A 191 -9.67 12.62 12.27
N VAL A 192 -9.88 11.51 12.98
CA VAL A 192 -10.40 10.28 12.38
C VAL A 192 -11.91 10.33 12.34
N LYS A 193 -12.48 10.28 11.13
CA LYS A 193 -13.92 10.30 10.88
C LYS A 193 -14.38 9.01 10.25
N VAL A 194 -15.66 8.66 10.45
CA VAL A 194 -16.26 7.47 9.86
C VAL A 194 -17.34 7.85 8.85
N ALA A 195 -17.13 7.52 7.59
CA ALA A 195 -18.13 7.64 6.55
C ALA A 195 -19.04 6.40 6.51
N PHE A 196 -20.35 6.62 6.31
CA PHE A 196 -21.35 5.56 6.19
C PHE A 196 -21.37 4.57 7.38
N GLY A 197 -20.91 5.00 8.56
CA GLY A 197 -20.84 4.18 9.77
C GLY A 197 -19.85 3.01 9.71
N LYS A 198 -19.01 2.91 8.66
CA LYS A 198 -18.10 1.78 8.43
C LYS A 198 -16.72 2.13 7.91
N HIS A 199 -16.54 3.25 7.23
CA HIS A 199 -15.29 3.59 6.54
C HIS A 199 -14.56 4.71 7.27
N ALA A 200 -13.62 4.35 8.15
CA ALA A 200 -12.77 5.32 8.83
C ALA A 200 -11.78 5.98 7.85
N TYR A 201 -11.58 7.29 7.99
CA TYR A 201 -10.68 8.08 7.16
C TYR A 201 -10.09 9.27 7.94
N ALA A 202 -8.91 9.72 7.52
CA ALA A 202 -8.24 10.88 8.09
C ALA A 202 -8.77 12.18 7.48
N ASP A 203 -9.37 13.04 8.30
CA ASP A 203 -9.70 14.43 7.98
C ASP A 203 -8.62 15.36 8.53
N ILE A 204 -7.71 15.79 7.65
CA ILE A 204 -6.69 16.79 8.01
C ILE A 204 -7.37 18.15 8.15
N LYS A 205 -7.26 18.78 9.31
CA LYS A 205 -7.78 20.14 9.55
C LYS A 205 -6.98 21.18 8.78
N LYS A 206 -7.61 22.33 8.50
CA LYS A 206 -6.91 23.48 7.89
C LYS A 206 -5.68 23.80 8.75
N PRO A 207 -4.45 23.66 8.24
CA PRO A 207 -3.27 23.82 9.08
C PRO A 207 -3.02 25.29 9.44
N LYS A 208 -2.33 25.52 10.55
CA LYS A 208 -2.15 26.88 11.12
C LYS A 208 -1.36 27.83 10.21
N TRP A 209 -0.50 27.31 9.34
CA TRP A 209 0.27 28.13 8.41
C TRP A 209 -0.60 28.72 7.30
N ASN A 210 -1.72 28.06 6.98
CA ASN A 210 -2.68 28.53 6.00
C ASN A 210 -3.83 29.26 6.72
N LYS A 211 -3.62 30.55 7.01
CA LYS A 211 -4.62 31.42 7.65
C LYS A 211 -5.80 31.68 6.71
#